data_AF-A0A5C7DSM4-F1
#
_entry.id   AF-A0A5C7DSM4-F1
#
_cell.length_a   1.000
_cell.length_b   1.000
_cell.length_c   1.000
_cell.angle_alpha   90.00
_cell.angle_beta   90.00
_cell.angle_gamma   90.00
#
_symmetry.space_group_name_H-M   'P 1'
#
loop_
_entity.id
_entity.type
_entity.pdbx_description
1 polymer ?
#
loop_
_entity_poly.entity_id
_entity_poly.type
_entity_poly.pdbx_seq_one_letter_code
_entity_poly.pdbx_strand_id
1 'polypeptide(L)'
;MSRIQNNIKQGYTRDFIRAICNGDNDAVLEYLQNGMSATKEAMGTLPIIYAINHNNFGAILLLIKYGAILEKDYLEYEVKSNKEALEFLTILLK
;
A
#
# COMPACT_ATOMS: atom_id res chain seq x y z
N MET A 1 19.28 -5.44 -15.12
CA MET A 1 18.08 -5.34 -14.28
C MET A 1 18.45 -4.66 -12.98
N SER A 2 17.64 -3.72 -12.52
CA SER A 2 17.83 -3.08 -11.22
C SER A 2 17.59 -4.06 -10.07
N ARG A 3 18.04 -3.73 -8.85
CA ARG A 3 17.74 -4.51 -7.64
C ARG A 3 16.23 -4.72 -7.47
N ILE A 4 15.43 -3.68 -7.73
CA ILE A 4 13.97 -3.72 -7.64
C ILE A 4 13.37 -4.70 -8.66
N GLN A 5 13.79 -4.64 -9.92
CA GLN A 5 13.29 -5.55 -10.95
C GLN A 5 13.62 -7.01 -10.62
N ASN A 6 14.80 -7.28 -10.05
CA ASN A 6 15.17 -8.61 -9.58
C ASN A 6 14.29 -9.06 -8.40
N ASN A 7 14.03 -8.19 -7.43
CA ASN A 7 13.14 -8.47 -6.30
C ASN A 7 11.73 -8.83 -6.80
N ILE A 8 11.17 -8.03 -7.71
CA ILE A 8 9.83 -8.27 -8.28
C ILE A 8 9.78 -9.62 -8.99
N LYS A 9 10.76 -9.93 -9.84
CA LYS A 9 10.84 -11.19 -10.58
C LYS A 9 10.90 -12.41 -9.66
N GLN A 10 11.53 -12.28 -8.49
CA GLN A 10 11.64 -13.34 -7.49
C GLN A 10 10.45 -13.38 -6.51
N GLY A 11 9.47 -12.48 -6.66
CA GLY A 11 8.35 -12.36 -5.73
C GLY A 11 8.73 -11.79 -4.36
N TYR A 12 9.89 -11.15 -4.22
CA TYR A 12 10.32 -10.51 -2.98
C TYR A 12 9.63 -9.17 -2.76
N THR A 13 8.65 -9.18 -1.88
CA THR A 13 7.81 -8.02 -1.55
C THR A 13 8.18 -7.35 -0.22
N ARG A 14 9.08 -7.93 0.59
CA ARG A 14 9.43 -7.44 1.94
C ARG A 14 9.93 -5.99 1.95
N ASP A 15 10.82 -5.63 1.04
CA ASP A 15 11.37 -4.27 0.99
C ASP A 15 10.31 -3.24 0.58
N PHE A 16 9.40 -3.63 -0.32
CA PHE A 16 8.25 -2.81 -0.71
C PHE A 16 7.29 -2.58 0.48
N ILE A 17 6.94 -3.64 1.22
CA ILE A 17 6.12 -3.51 2.43
C ILE A 17 6.82 -2.68 3.50
N ARG A 18 8.14 -2.84 3.69
CA ARG A 18 8.90 -2.02 4.63
C ARG A 18 8.83 -0.53 4.26
N ALA A 19 8.95 -0.19 2.99
CA ALA A 19 8.82 1.19 2.53
C ALA A 19 7.43 1.77 2.86
N ILE A 20 6.36 1.00 2.61
CA ILE A 20 4.99 1.38 3.00
C ILE A 20 4.90 1.64 4.50
N CYS A 21 5.31 0.68 5.32
CA CYS A 21 5.22 0.76 6.78
C CYS A 21 6.03 1.91 7.39
N ASN A 22 7.11 2.33 6.72
CA ASN A 22 8.00 3.39 7.20
C ASN A 22 7.65 4.79 6.67
N GLY A 23 6.63 4.93 5.81
CA GLY A 23 6.29 6.24 5.23
C GLY A 23 7.15 6.64 4.01
N ASP A 24 7.99 5.75 3.48
CA ASP A 24 8.94 6.05 2.40
C ASP A 24 8.24 6.00 1.04
N ASN A 25 7.52 7.07 0.72
CA ASN A 25 6.67 7.14 -0.47
C ASN A 25 7.44 7.22 -1.79
N ASP A 26 8.68 7.70 -1.76
CA ASP A 26 9.55 7.72 -2.93
C ASP A 26 9.96 6.30 -3.31
N ALA A 27 10.37 5.49 -2.32
CA ALA A 27 10.65 4.07 -2.56
C ALA A 27 9.40 3.31 -2.99
N VAL A 28 8.23 3.57 -2.38
CA VAL A 28 6.95 2.96 -2.79
C VAL A 28 6.66 3.28 -4.26
N LEU A 29 6.80 4.54 -4.67
CA LEU A 29 6.61 4.95 -6.07
C LEU A 29 7.60 4.25 -7.01
N GLU A 30 8.87 4.16 -6.63
CA GLU A 30 9.91 3.47 -7.43
C GLU A 30 9.54 1.99 -7.66
N TYR A 31 9.10 1.28 -6.62
CA TYR A 31 8.64 -0.11 -6.75
C TYR A 31 7.44 -0.24 -7.70
N LEU A 32 6.44 0.63 -7.56
CA LEU A 32 5.24 0.62 -8.42
C LEU A 32 5.58 0.93 -9.88
N GLN A 33 6.45 1.92 -10.14
CA GLN A 33 6.94 2.24 -11.48
C GLN A 33 7.70 1.07 -12.13
N ASN A 34 8.35 0.23 -11.33
CA ASN A 34 9.06 -0.96 -11.81
C ASN A 34 8.16 -2.20 -11.92
N GLY A 35 6.84 -2.07 -11.76
CA GLY A 35 5.88 -3.14 -11.99
C GLY A 35 5.51 -3.96 -10.75
N MET A 36 5.84 -3.49 -9.54
CA MET A 36 5.27 -4.08 -8.33
C MET A 36 3.74 -3.93 -8.37
N SER A 37 3.02 -5.00 -8.04
CA SER A 37 1.56 -4.97 -8.04
C SER A 37 1.04 -4.24 -6.80
N ALA A 38 0.15 -3.27 -7.01
CA ALA A 38 -0.59 -2.62 -5.93
C ALA A 38 -1.79 -3.45 -5.43
N THR A 39 -2.23 -4.45 -6.21
CA THR A 39 -3.49 -5.19 -6.01
C THR A 39 -3.30 -6.62 -5.53
N LYS A 40 -2.13 -7.20 -5.70
CA LYS A 40 -1.81 -8.55 -5.21
C LYS A 40 -1.31 -8.50 -3.78
N GLU A 41 -1.60 -9.55 -3.04
CA GLU A 41 -1.06 -9.73 -1.70
C GLU A 41 0.47 -9.72 -1.72
N ALA A 42 1.03 -9.04 -0.73
CA ALA A 42 2.44 -8.99 -0.44
C ALA A 42 2.60 -9.39 1.03
N MET A 43 3.39 -10.43 1.30
CA MET A 43 3.51 -11.01 2.64
C MET A 43 2.18 -11.51 3.23
N GLY A 44 1.24 -11.93 2.38
CA GLY A 44 -0.07 -12.50 2.79
C GLY A 44 -1.14 -11.45 3.10
N THR A 45 -0.93 -10.18 2.75
CA THR A 45 -1.91 -9.10 2.96
C THR A 45 -1.82 -8.09 1.82
N LEU A 46 -2.92 -7.39 1.52
CA LEU A 46 -2.91 -6.35 0.49
C LEU A 46 -2.02 -5.16 0.90
N PRO A 47 -1.18 -4.61 0.00
CA PRO A 47 -0.32 -3.46 0.28
C PRO A 47 -1.05 -2.26 0.89
N ILE A 48 -2.30 -2.02 0.46
CA ILE A 48 -3.09 -0.88 0.94
C ILE A 48 -3.47 -1.01 2.42
N ILE A 49 -3.62 -2.23 2.93
CA ILE A 49 -3.91 -2.48 4.36
C ILE A 49 -2.71 -2.12 5.22
N TYR A 50 -1.49 -2.44 4.77
CA TYR A 50 -0.27 -1.96 5.46
C TYR A 50 -0.20 -0.44 5.48
N ALA A 51 -0.50 0.23 4.36
CA ALA A 51 -0.47 1.69 4.29
C ALA A 51 -1.46 2.33 5.27
N ILE A 52 -2.66 1.75 5.36
CA ILE A 52 -3.72 2.16 6.29
C ILE A 52 -3.31 1.96 7.74
N ASN A 53 -2.86 0.76 8.11
CA ASN A 53 -2.46 0.44 9.49
C ASN A 53 -1.27 1.26 9.98
N HIS A 54 -0.47 1.79 9.05
CA HIS A 54 0.70 2.63 9.35
C HIS A 54 0.45 4.13 9.11
N ASN A 55 -0.78 4.56 8.85
CA ASN A 55 -1.12 5.97 8.57
C ASN A 55 -0.28 6.58 7.44
N ASN A 56 0.16 5.77 6.48
CA ASN A 56 0.89 6.24 5.32
C ASN A 56 -0.09 6.64 4.20
N PHE A 57 -0.64 7.85 4.33
CA PHE A 57 -1.58 8.43 3.36
C PHE A 57 -0.98 8.57 1.97
N GLY A 58 0.33 8.86 1.87
CA GLY A 58 1.02 8.93 0.58
C GLY A 58 1.00 7.58 -0.15
N ALA A 59 1.32 6.49 0.55
CA ALA A 59 1.25 5.15 -0.02
C ALA A 59 -0.20 4.76 -0.36
N ILE A 60 -1.20 5.13 0.44
CA ILE A 60 -2.62 4.90 0.10
C ILE A 60 -2.94 5.53 -1.27
N LEU A 61 -2.60 6.79 -1.47
CA LEU A 61 -2.85 7.50 -2.72
C LEU A 61 -2.10 6.89 -3.90
N LEU A 62 -0.83 6.50 -3.70
CA LEU A 62 -0.03 5.83 -4.72
C LEU A 62 -0.63 4.48 -5.10
N LEU A 63 -1.02 3.65 -4.12
CA LEU A 63 -1.59 2.34 -4.39
C LEU A 63 -2.91 2.44 -5.16
N ILE A 64 -3.78 3.39 -4.80
CA ILE A 64 -5.03 3.67 -5.53
C ILE A 64 -4.73 4.12 -6.97
N LYS A 65 -3.78 5.03 -7.14
CA LYS A 65 -3.34 5.50 -8.47
C LYS A 65 -2.85 4.34 -9.36
N TYR A 66 -2.29 3.30 -8.75
CA TYR A 66 -1.82 2.08 -9.43
C TYR A 66 -2.85 0.93 -9.41
N GLY A 67 -4.11 1.22 -9.12
CA GLY A 67 -5.24 0.31 -9.30
C GLY A 67 -5.70 -0.45 -8.06
N ALA A 68 -5.13 -0.16 -6.87
CA ALA A 68 -5.70 -0.68 -5.63
C ALA A 68 -7.11 -0.11 -5.42
N ILE A 69 -8.05 -0.99 -5.07
CA ILE A 69 -9.43 -0.62 -4.80
C ILE A 69 -9.59 -0.50 -3.29
N LEU A 70 -10.33 0.51 -2.87
CA LEU A 70 -10.66 0.76 -1.49
C LEU A 70 -12.18 0.70 -1.33
N GLU A 71 -12.70 -0.45 -0.91
CA GLU A 71 -14.14 -0.61 -0.64
C GLU A 71 -14.44 -0.31 0.83
N LYS A 72 -15.53 0.42 1.06
CA LYS A 72 -15.93 0.89 2.39
C LYS A 72 -16.15 -0.26 3.39
N ASP A 73 -16.76 -1.35 2.93
CA ASP A 73 -17.08 -2.51 3.78
C ASP A 73 -15.80 -3.27 4.20
N TYR A 74 -14.75 -3.20 3.38
CA TYR A 74 -13.43 -3.77 3.68
C TYR A 74 -12.71 -3.04 4.82
N LEU A 75 -13.07 -1.77 5.07
CA LEU A 75 -12.42 -0.89 6.04
C LEU A 75 -12.94 -1.03 7.46
N GLU A 76 -14.22 -1.37 7.63
CA GLU A 76 -14.82 -1.48 8.97
C GLU A 76 -14.23 -2.66 9.79
N TYR A 77 -13.67 -3.66 9.11
CA TYR A 77 -13.06 -4.82 9.75
C TYR A 77 -11.59 -4.60 10.10
N GLU A 78 -10.78 -4.13 9.15
CA GLU A 78 -9.32 -4.03 9.29
C GLU A 78 -8.86 -2.73 9.98
N VAL A 79 -9.64 -1.64 9.91
CA VAL A 79 -9.21 -0.29 10.30
C VAL A 79 -9.89 0.20 11.59
N LYS A 80 -10.65 -0.66 12.25
CA LYS A 80 -11.57 -0.30 13.34
C LYS A 80 -10.89 0.45 14.50
N SER A 81 -9.60 0.25 14.71
CA SER A 81 -8.81 0.87 15.77
C SER A 81 -7.98 2.08 15.32
N ASN A 82 -7.92 2.42 14.03
CA ASN A 82 -7.11 3.53 13.52
C ASN A 82 -7.99 4.71 13.07
N LYS A 83 -8.13 5.69 13.98
CA LYS A 83 -9.03 6.83 13.80
C LYS A 83 -8.59 7.76 12.67
N GLU A 84 -7.29 8.04 12.58
CA GLU A 84 -6.71 8.95 11.58
C GLU A 84 -6.89 8.38 10.16
N ALA A 85 -6.61 7.10 9.98
CA ALA A 85 -6.88 6.43 8.71
C ALA A 85 -8.37 6.47 8.36
N LEU A 86 -9.26 6.18 9.31
CA LEU A 86 -10.70 6.22 9.07
C LEU A 86 -11.19 7.61 8.66
N GLU A 87 -10.74 8.67 9.33
CA GLU A 87 -11.07 10.06 8.97
C GLU A 87 -10.57 10.41 7.57
N PHE A 88 -9.31 10.08 7.25
CA PHE A 88 -8.75 10.31 5.91
C PHE A 88 -9.54 9.59 4.81
N LEU A 89 -9.82 8.30 4.99
CA LEU A 89 -10.53 7.49 4.00
C LEU A 89 -11.99 7.94 3.84
N THR A 90 -12.63 8.39 4.92
CA THR A 90 -14.00 8.96 4.86
C THR A 90 -14.06 10.24 4.04
N ILE A 91 -12.98 11.04 4.02
CA ILE A 91 -12.88 12.22 3.16
C ILE A 91 -12.58 11.79 1.71
N LEU A 92 -11.68 10.81 1.53
CA LEU A 92 -11.24 10.35 0.21
C LEU A 92 -12.35 9.68 -0.60
N LEU A 93 -13.28 8.98 0.06
CA LEU A 93 -14.36 8.19 -0.56
C LEU A 93 -15.71 8.93 -0.65
N LYS A 94 -15.76 10.22 -0.31
CA LYS A 94 -16.95 11.08 -0.50
C LYS A 94 -17.04 11.57 -1.93
#